data_AF-A0A7W1L472-F1
#
_entry.id   AF-A0A7W1L472-F1
#
_cell.length_a   1.000
_cell.length_b   1.000
_cell.length_c   1.000
_cell.angle_alpha   90.00
_cell.angle_beta   90.00
_cell.angle_gamma   90.00
#
_symmetry.space_group_name_H-M   'P 1'
#
loop_
_entity.id
_entity.type
_entity.pdbx_description
1 polymer ?
#
loop_
_entity_poly.entity_id
_entity_poly.type
_entity_poly.pdbx_seq_one_letter_code
_entity_poly.pdbx_strand_id
1 'polypeptide(L)'
;MPTTMPLMRPLAKRRSHSLAVFITFLGVAAAIAGIEGYALYSHQRARTAATAPAPSAAAVPAQAALTPGPIGAIDVPLAEAVVGPRITISGWALDSLGVHAVEIRIDGQKFSAKLKIARPDVAQVRTGFPDNPNGGFEFTGDFPPTVTQAGADRREITIVAIARDGRESVLGRKSLIDPAALTRWSGIATPGGVPFYLLPALSGIDIGDAAELDTIYAPYLSATTGVGFRVPILYLRTTKGAANDYAFDPDWDARRKCGDRRISDDSLTTVLAHARDKKLPVLVTLNGGVWADAYCEVPQWDVNDRLEQDPSNCQWNQNNEVMADTYLTDLPGSQDAPLLARSLTFNVYASDVRRYKKRNLQQAGRVLARFARAHPHLFVGVNLDPDTYLNPFFAERQWYDYNPGT
;
A
#
# COMPACT_ATOMS: atom_id res chain seq x y z
N MET A 1 -15.86 -88.59 -15.66
CA MET A 1 -16.51 -88.11 -14.41
C MET A 1 -17.03 -86.70 -14.66
N PRO A 2 -18.27 -86.38 -14.23
CA PRO A 2 -19.08 -85.31 -14.79
C PRO A 2 -19.06 -84.00 -13.99
N THR A 3 -19.29 -82.93 -14.73
CA THR A 3 -20.14 -81.74 -14.48
C THR A 3 -20.66 -81.48 -13.05
N THR A 4 -20.40 -80.27 -12.53
CA THR A 4 -21.35 -79.52 -11.68
C THR A 4 -21.25 -78.02 -11.96
N MET A 5 -22.37 -77.42 -12.37
CA MET A 5 -22.58 -75.96 -12.49
C MET A 5 -22.68 -75.32 -11.10
N PRO A 6 -22.37 -74.02 -10.95
CA PRO A 6 -23.00 -73.19 -9.93
C PRO A 6 -24.10 -72.29 -10.53
N LEU A 7 -25.19 -72.22 -9.76
CA LEU A 7 -26.41 -71.43 -9.92
C LEU A 7 -26.18 -69.97 -10.36
N MET A 8 -26.99 -69.52 -11.34
CA MET A 8 -27.35 -68.11 -11.51
C MET A 8 -28.10 -67.60 -10.27
N ARG A 9 -27.59 -66.54 -9.64
CA ARG A 9 -28.36 -65.66 -8.73
C ARG A 9 -28.97 -64.50 -9.53
N PRO A 10 -30.20 -64.05 -9.23
CA PRO A 10 -30.82 -62.96 -9.96
C PRO A 10 -30.14 -61.62 -9.62
N LEU A 11 -29.93 -60.79 -10.65
CA LEU A 11 -29.47 -59.41 -10.52
C LEU A 11 -30.52 -58.59 -9.76
N ALA A 12 -30.27 -58.33 -8.48
CA ALA A 12 -31.03 -57.38 -7.70
C ALA A 12 -30.73 -55.94 -8.18
N LYS A 13 -31.82 -55.21 -8.39
CA LYS A 13 -31.95 -53.89 -9.02
C LYS A 13 -31.18 -52.77 -8.28
N ARG A 14 -29.86 -52.63 -8.50
CA ARG A 14 -29.07 -51.45 -8.08
C ARG A 14 -29.28 -50.28 -9.06
N ARG A 15 -30.47 -49.66 -9.07
CA ARG A 15 -30.75 -48.46 -9.90
C ARG A 15 -31.33 -47.26 -9.14
N SER A 16 -31.45 -47.31 -7.81
CA SER A 16 -32.13 -46.25 -7.05
C SER A 16 -31.21 -45.25 -6.34
N HIS A 17 -30.00 -45.64 -5.90
CA HIS A 17 -29.16 -44.72 -5.10
C HIS A 17 -28.42 -43.66 -5.90
N SER A 18 -27.94 -43.97 -7.11
CA SER A 18 -27.20 -42.99 -7.93
C SER A 18 -28.08 -41.84 -8.43
N LEU A 19 -29.36 -42.12 -8.72
CA LEU A 19 -30.31 -41.10 -9.16
C LEU A 19 -30.73 -40.20 -8.00
N ALA A 20 -30.92 -40.76 -6.80
CA ALA A 20 -31.23 -39.98 -5.61
C ALA A 20 -30.08 -39.01 -5.26
N VAL A 21 -28.83 -39.47 -5.28
CA VAL A 21 -27.65 -38.62 -5.02
C VAL A 21 -27.51 -37.50 -6.06
N PHE A 22 -27.77 -37.80 -7.35
CA PHE A 22 -27.72 -36.80 -8.41
C PHE A 22 -28.82 -35.74 -8.29
N ILE A 23 -30.05 -36.14 -7.92
CA ILE A 23 -31.15 -35.22 -7.66
C ILE A 23 -30.86 -34.34 -6.43
N THR A 24 -30.29 -34.91 -5.36
CA THR A 24 -29.89 -34.14 -4.18
C THR A 24 -28.80 -33.12 -4.52
N PHE A 25 -27.81 -33.48 -5.35
CA PHE A 25 -26.77 -32.56 -5.79
C PHE A 25 -27.32 -31.41 -6.63
N LEU A 26 -28.23 -31.70 -7.56
CA LEU A 26 -28.93 -30.66 -8.34
C LEU A 26 -29.79 -29.75 -7.46
N GLY A 27 -30.44 -30.30 -6.43
CA GLY A 27 -31.20 -29.51 -5.46
C GLY A 27 -30.32 -28.54 -4.65
N VAL A 28 -29.13 -28.99 -4.22
CA VAL A 28 -28.17 -28.14 -3.52
C VAL A 28 -27.58 -27.07 -4.44
N ALA A 29 -27.22 -27.42 -5.68
CA ALA A 29 -26.71 -26.45 -6.66
C ALA A 29 -27.76 -25.37 -7.00
N ALA A 30 -29.03 -25.75 -7.16
CA ALA A 30 -30.13 -24.82 -7.38
C ALA A 30 -30.39 -23.91 -6.17
N ALA A 31 -30.23 -24.42 -4.94
CA ALA A 31 -30.35 -23.62 -3.72
C ALA A 31 -29.22 -22.59 -3.59
N ILE A 32 -27.97 -22.97 -3.93
CA ILE A 32 -26.83 -22.04 -3.93
C ILE A 32 -27.02 -20.96 -5.01
N ALA A 33 -27.40 -21.34 -6.23
CA ALA A 33 -27.69 -20.38 -7.29
C ALA A 33 -28.86 -19.45 -6.94
N GLY A 34 -29.87 -19.96 -6.21
CA GLY A 34 -30.97 -19.15 -5.68
C GLY A 34 -30.53 -18.13 -4.62
N ILE A 35 -29.61 -18.51 -3.73
CA ILE A 35 -29.03 -17.60 -2.71
C ILE A 35 -28.18 -16.52 -3.38
N GLU A 36 -27.34 -16.88 -4.35
CA GLU A 36 -26.52 -15.92 -5.11
C GLU A 36 -27.39 -14.98 -5.97
N GLY A 37 -28.42 -15.52 -6.62
CA GLY A 37 -29.40 -14.72 -7.36
C GLY A 37 -30.15 -13.74 -6.47
N TYR A 38 -30.53 -14.14 -5.25
CA TYR A 38 -31.17 -13.27 -4.27
C TYR A 38 -30.21 -12.21 -3.71
N ALA A 39 -28.95 -12.56 -3.47
CA ALA A 39 -27.91 -11.62 -3.06
C ALA A 39 -27.64 -10.56 -4.15
N LEU A 40 -27.58 -10.95 -5.42
CA LEU A 40 -27.45 -10.04 -6.56
C LEU A 40 -28.67 -9.14 -6.73
N TYR A 41 -29.88 -9.71 -6.64
CA TYR A 41 -31.14 -8.96 -6.72
C TYR A 41 -31.27 -7.93 -5.59
N SER A 42 -30.95 -8.31 -4.34
CA SER A 42 -30.99 -7.40 -3.19
C SER A 42 -29.91 -6.31 -3.27
N HIS A 43 -28.70 -6.62 -3.74
CA HIS A 43 -27.66 -5.62 -4.01
C HIS A 43 -28.03 -4.64 -5.13
N GLN A 44 -28.66 -5.10 -6.21
CA GLN A 44 -29.16 -4.22 -7.28
C GLN A 44 -30.30 -3.34 -6.80
N ARG A 45 -31.16 -3.85 -5.90
CA ARG A 45 -32.26 -3.08 -5.29
C ARG A 45 -31.73 -2.01 -4.32
N ALA A 46 -30.67 -2.31 -3.57
CA ALA A 46 -29.97 -1.32 -2.75
C ALA A 46 -29.27 -0.24 -3.60
N ARG A 47 -28.72 -0.60 -4.78
CA ARG A 47 -28.14 0.36 -5.73
C ARG A 47 -29.19 1.25 -6.39
N THR A 48 -30.34 0.71 -6.78
CA THR A 48 -31.44 1.49 -7.37
C THR A 48 -32.14 2.39 -6.36
N ALA A 49 -32.17 2.00 -5.07
CA ALA A 49 -32.59 2.87 -3.97
C ALA A 49 -31.57 3.97 -3.61
N ALA A 50 -30.30 3.82 -3.99
CA ALA A 50 -29.23 4.80 -3.74
C ALA A 50 -29.07 5.84 -4.87
N THR A 51 -29.75 5.66 -6.01
CA THR A 51 -29.88 6.72 -7.03
C THR A 51 -30.90 7.76 -6.58
N ALA A 52 -30.43 8.72 -5.78
CA ALA A 52 -31.17 9.94 -5.53
C ALA A 52 -31.44 10.67 -6.87
N PRO A 53 -32.65 11.22 -7.10
CA PRO A 53 -32.87 12.11 -8.23
C PRO A 53 -31.91 13.30 -8.12
N ALA A 54 -31.38 13.76 -9.27
CA ALA A 54 -30.56 14.95 -9.35
C ALA A 54 -31.27 16.13 -8.64
N PRO A 55 -30.58 16.91 -7.80
CA PRO A 55 -31.21 18.01 -7.10
C PRO A 55 -31.72 19.03 -8.14
N SER A 56 -33.03 19.23 -8.16
CA SER A 56 -33.65 20.38 -8.81
C SER A 56 -33.00 21.64 -8.24
N ALA A 57 -32.55 22.54 -9.12
CA ALA A 57 -32.02 23.85 -8.75
C ALA A 57 -33.16 24.75 -8.25
N ALA A 58 -33.69 24.42 -7.07
CA ALA A 58 -34.44 25.35 -6.25
C ALA A 58 -33.42 26.24 -5.54
N ALA A 59 -33.54 27.55 -5.71
CA ALA A 59 -32.73 28.53 -4.99
C ALA A 59 -32.86 28.28 -3.48
N VAL A 60 -31.78 27.79 -2.88
CA VAL A 60 -31.66 27.66 -1.42
C VAL A 60 -31.69 29.09 -0.86
N PRO A 61 -32.61 29.43 0.06
CA PRO A 61 -32.50 30.71 0.76
C PRO A 61 -31.13 30.71 1.45
N ALA A 62 -30.36 31.78 1.24
CA ALA A 62 -29.02 31.93 1.80
C ALA A 62 -29.04 31.59 3.29
N GLN A 63 -28.52 30.42 3.65
CA GLN A 63 -28.19 30.11 5.03
C GLN A 63 -27.19 31.18 5.45
N ALA A 64 -27.53 31.96 6.47
CA ALA A 64 -26.60 32.87 7.11
C ALA A 64 -25.31 32.07 7.37
N ALA A 65 -24.19 32.53 6.81
CA ALA A 65 -22.92 31.83 6.92
C ALA A 65 -22.63 31.59 8.40
N LEU A 66 -22.67 30.31 8.83
CA LEU A 66 -22.29 29.93 10.18
C LEU A 66 -20.86 30.43 10.39
N THR A 67 -20.64 31.25 11.41
CA THR A 67 -19.30 31.70 11.78
C THR A 67 -18.44 30.44 12.02
N PRO A 68 -17.33 30.26 11.28
CA PRO A 68 -16.48 29.07 11.44
C PRO A 68 -16.03 28.92 12.88
N GLY A 69 -16.00 27.68 13.39
CA GLY A 69 -15.53 27.33 14.74
C GLY A 69 -14.06 27.72 15.02
N PRO A 70 -13.56 27.50 16.24
CA PRO A 70 -12.15 27.68 16.56
C PRO A 70 -11.24 26.94 15.57
N ILE A 71 -10.11 27.55 15.23
CA ILE A 71 -9.03 26.93 14.46
C ILE A 71 -7.83 26.67 15.36
N GLY A 72 -6.98 25.72 14.98
CA GLY A 72 -5.78 25.43 15.75
C GLY A 72 -4.98 24.27 15.19
N ALA A 73 -3.85 23.98 15.84
CA ALA A 73 -3.02 22.83 15.56
C ALA A 73 -2.46 22.24 16.85
N ILE A 74 -2.13 20.95 16.80
CA ILE A 74 -1.42 20.22 17.85
C ILE A 74 0.05 20.14 17.42
N ASP A 75 0.94 20.68 18.24
CA ASP A 75 2.38 20.69 17.97
C ASP A 75 3.09 19.51 18.68
N VAL A 76 2.61 19.15 19.89
CA VAL A 76 3.14 18.02 20.67
C VAL A 76 1.98 17.15 21.13
N PRO A 77 2.08 15.81 21.03
CA PRO A 77 3.09 15.07 20.25
C PRO A 77 2.86 15.29 18.74
N LEU A 78 3.93 15.23 17.93
CA LEU A 78 3.78 15.17 16.48
C LEU A 78 3.13 13.84 16.06
N ALA A 79 3.65 12.73 16.60
CA ALA A 79 3.14 11.39 16.35
C ALA A 79 1.63 11.28 16.67
N GLU A 80 0.91 10.51 15.86
CA GLU A 80 -0.51 10.20 16.11
C GLU A 80 -0.67 9.37 17.39
N ALA A 81 0.21 8.40 17.60
CA ALA A 81 0.18 7.51 18.76
C ALA A 81 1.24 7.87 19.80
N VAL A 82 0.86 7.78 21.08
CA VAL A 82 1.73 7.89 22.24
C VAL A 82 1.63 6.63 23.06
N VAL A 83 2.78 6.07 23.44
CA VAL A 83 2.85 4.98 24.41
C VAL A 83 2.78 5.59 25.81
N GLY A 84 1.70 5.30 26.53
CA GLY A 84 1.34 5.91 27.81
C GLY A 84 2.07 5.30 29.02
N PRO A 85 1.56 5.53 30.24
CA PRO A 85 0.27 6.14 30.57
C PRO A 85 0.27 7.68 30.57
N ARG A 86 1.44 8.32 30.56
CA ARG A 86 1.56 9.79 30.58
C ARG A 86 1.58 10.36 29.17
N ILE A 87 0.84 11.45 28.94
CA ILE A 87 0.87 12.20 27.68
C ILE A 87 0.99 13.70 27.95
N THR A 88 1.81 14.37 27.15
CA THR A 88 1.92 15.83 27.08
C THR A 88 1.39 16.30 25.75
N ILE A 89 0.45 17.24 25.77
CA ILE A 89 -0.17 17.81 24.58
C ILE A 89 0.06 19.33 24.61
N SER A 90 0.55 19.90 23.52
CA SER A 90 0.63 21.35 23.36
C SER A 90 0.29 21.76 21.93
N GLY A 91 -0.12 23.01 21.78
CA GLY A 91 -0.53 23.55 20.50
C GLY A 91 -1.00 24.98 20.61
N TRP A 92 -1.80 25.40 19.65
CA TRP A 92 -2.47 26.69 19.65
C TRP A 92 -3.91 26.57 19.16
N ALA A 93 -4.77 27.46 19.66
CA ALA A 93 -6.16 27.56 19.28
C ALA A 93 -6.56 29.04 19.22
N LEU A 94 -7.33 29.43 18.19
CA LEU A 94 -7.78 30.79 17.95
C LEU A 94 -9.23 30.78 17.46
N ASP A 95 -10.01 31.77 17.87
CA ASP A 95 -11.36 32.04 17.35
C ASP A 95 -11.55 33.56 17.26
N SER A 96 -12.40 34.03 16.34
CA SER A 96 -12.67 35.47 16.19
C SER A 96 -13.29 36.10 17.44
N LEU A 97 -13.98 35.31 18.27
CA LEU A 97 -14.50 35.71 19.58
C LEU A 97 -13.58 35.33 20.74
N GLY A 98 -12.43 34.71 20.45
CA GLY A 98 -11.51 34.13 21.40
C GLY A 98 -11.91 32.74 21.88
N VAL A 99 -10.93 32.03 22.41
CA VAL A 99 -11.05 30.66 22.92
C VAL A 99 -11.36 30.70 24.41
N HIS A 100 -12.42 30.01 24.80
CA HIS A 100 -12.82 29.82 26.19
C HIS A 100 -12.07 28.65 26.84
N ALA A 101 -11.97 27.53 26.15
CA ALA A 101 -11.38 26.30 26.67
C ALA A 101 -10.73 25.48 25.55
N VAL A 102 -9.73 24.68 25.93
CA VAL A 102 -9.30 23.51 25.15
C VAL A 102 -9.49 22.29 26.04
N GLU A 103 -10.25 21.31 25.56
CA GLU A 103 -10.57 20.08 26.26
C GLU A 103 -9.85 18.89 25.64
N ILE A 104 -9.29 18.04 26.49
CA ILE A 104 -8.73 16.74 26.17
C ILE A 104 -9.78 15.72 26.57
N ARG A 105 -10.35 15.01 25.61
CA ARG A 105 -11.45 14.06 25.80
C ARG A 105 -10.95 12.64 25.56
N ILE A 106 -11.10 11.76 26.55
CA ILE A 106 -10.71 10.34 26.49
C ILE A 106 -11.63 9.53 27.39
N ASP A 107 -12.05 8.34 26.96
CA ASP A 107 -12.90 7.41 27.73
C ASP A 107 -14.18 8.06 28.31
N GLY A 108 -14.78 9.00 27.57
CA GLY A 108 -15.96 9.77 28.01
C GLY A 108 -15.68 10.84 29.07
N GLN A 109 -14.43 10.99 29.52
CA GLN A 109 -13.98 12.01 30.46
C GLN A 109 -13.43 13.23 29.71
N LYS A 110 -13.48 14.39 30.35
CA LYS A 110 -13.01 15.67 29.81
C LYS A 110 -12.02 16.30 30.77
N PHE A 111 -10.89 16.78 30.24
CA PHE A 111 -9.83 17.44 31.00
C PHE A 111 -9.49 18.78 30.36
N SER A 112 -9.36 19.84 31.15
CA SER A 112 -9.03 21.16 30.63
C SER A 112 -7.52 21.35 30.45
N ALA A 113 -7.11 21.89 29.30
CA ALA A 113 -5.75 22.38 29.09
C ALA A 113 -5.53 23.73 29.77
N LYS A 114 -4.28 24.02 30.11
CA LYS A 114 -3.82 25.36 30.50
C LYS A 114 -3.75 26.23 29.24
N LEU A 115 -4.48 27.34 29.23
CA LEU A 115 -4.47 28.33 28.15
C LEU A 115 -3.47 29.47 28.42
N LYS A 116 -3.42 30.42 27.48
CA LYS A 116 -2.63 31.66 27.55
C LYS A 116 -1.12 31.41 27.48
N ILE A 117 -0.71 30.41 26.74
CA ILE A 117 0.70 30.16 26.44
C ILE A 117 1.11 31.05 25.26
N ALA A 118 2.26 31.73 25.39
CA ALA A 118 2.73 32.66 24.37
C ALA A 118 3.15 31.92 23.09
N ARG A 119 2.63 32.40 21.94
CA ARG A 119 2.84 31.92 20.58
C ARG A 119 3.02 33.10 19.61
N PRO A 120 4.13 33.85 19.74
CA PRO A 120 4.42 34.98 18.85
C PRO A 120 4.58 34.56 17.39
N ASP A 121 5.06 33.34 17.15
CA ASP A 121 5.15 32.69 15.83
C ASP A 121 3.78 32.59 15.15
N VAL A 122 2.75 32.14 15.90
CA VAL A 122 1.38 32.07 15.41
C VAL A 122 0.80 33.46 15.21
N ALA A 123 1.03 34.37 16.16
CA ALA A 123 0.51 35.74 16.10
C ALA A 123 1.04 36.54 14.89
N GLN A 124 2.27 36.26 14.46
CA GLN A 124 2.88 36.87 13.28
C GLN A 124 2.20 36.41 11.97
N VAL A 125 1.80 35.14 11.87
CA VAL A 125 1.17 34.56 10.67
C VAL A 125 -0.36 34.74 10.68
N ARG A 126 -0.99 34.65 11.85
CA ARG A 126 -2.43 34.71 12.07
C ARG A 126 -2.80 35.98 12.82
N THR A 127 -2.79 37.12 12.13
CA THR A 127 -3.11 38.42 12.73
C THR A 127 -4.62 38.59 12.98
N GLY A 128 -4.99 39.54 13.85
CA GLY A 128 -6.39 39.92 14.06
C GLY A 128 -7.21 39.06 15.04
N PHE A 129 -6.62 38.00 15.60
CA PHE A 129 -7.29 37.21 16.65
C PHE A 129 -7.09 37.83 18.04
N PRO A 130 -8.15 37.88 18.88
CA PRO A 130 -8.13 38.59 20.17
C PRO A 130 -7.19 37.98 21.20
N ASP A 131 -6.91 36.67 21.12
CA ASP A 131 -6.05 35.99 22.10
C ASP A 131 -4.57 36.08 21.77
N ASN A 132 -4.18 36.67 20.63
CA ASN A 132 -2.77 36.86 20.30
C ASN A 132 -2.08 37.84 21.26
N PRO A 133 -0.80 37.60 21.62
CA PRO A 133 0.05 36.49 21.20
C PRO A 133 -0.09 35.23 22.09
N ASN A 134 -1.09 35.14 22.94
CA ASN A 134 -1.25 34.09 23.96
C ASN A 134 -2.23 32.98 23.54
N GLY A 135 -2.34 32.68 22.24
CA GLY A 135 -3.24 31.65 21.71
C GLY A 135 -2.80 30.20 21.96
N GLY A 136 -1.71 29.97 22.70
CA GLY A 136 -1.19 28.63 22.99
C GLY A 136 -1.92 27.93 24.13
N PHE A 137 -1.88 26.59 24.09
CA PHE A 137 -2.37 25.72 25.16
C PHE A 137 -1.39 24.58 25.47
N GLU A 138 -1.42 24.10 26.72
CA GLU A 138 -0.62 22.97 27.19
C GLU A 138 -1.44 22.08 28.15
N PHE A 139 -1.25 20.78 28.05
CA PHE A 139 -1.83 19.78 28.93
C PHE A 139 -0.81 18.68 29.21
N THR A 140 -0.77 18.17 30.43
CA THR A 140 -0.09 16.92 30.76
C THR A 140 -0.96 16.11 31.69
N GLY A 141 -1.21 14.85 31.36
CA GLY A 141 -2.07 13.97 32.13
C GLY A 141 -1.56 12.53 32.13
N ASP A 142 -1.92 11.81 33.18
CA ASP A 142 -1.70 10.38 33.30
C ASP A 142 -3.04 9.66 33.10
N PHE A 143 -3.11 8.82 32.08
CA PHE A 143 -4.27 8.02 31.76
C PHE A 143 -3.89 6.55 31.93
N PRO A 144 -4.02 5.97 33.14
CA PRO A 144 -3.73 4.56 33.34
C PRO A 144 -4.67 3.70 32.49
N PRO A 145 -4.31 2.44 32.20
CA PRO A 145 -5.15 1.54 31.43
C PRO A 145 -6.53 1.40 32.07
N THR A 146 -7.57 1.74 31.34
CA THR A 146 -8.95 1.33 31.63
C THR A 146 -9.16 0.01 30.91
N VAL A 147 -9.72 -0.99 31.59
CA VAL A 147 -10.02 -2.30 30.98
C VAL A 147 -11.17 -2.10 30.00
N THR A 148 -10.89 -1.60 28.80
CA THR A 148 -11.91 -1.34 27.78
C THR A 148 -11.81 -2.39 26.71
N GLN A 149 -12.61 -3.46 26.85
CA GLN A 149 -12.84 -4.52 25.87
C GLN A 149 -11.62 -5.32 25.39
N ALA A 150 -11.77 -6.64 25.27
CA ALA A 150 -10.78 -7.46 24.59
C ALA A 150 -10.57 -6.91 23.15
N GLY A 151 -9.35 -6.46 22.85
CA GLY A 151 -8.94 -6.00 21.52
C GLY A 151 -8.83 -4.48 21.31
N ALA A 152 -9.12 -3.62 22.30
CA ALA A 152 -8.89 -2.18 22.15
C ALA A 152 -7.52 -1.76 22.74
N ASP A 153 -6.49 -1.82 21.91
CA ASP A 153 -5.09 -1.53 22.33
C ASP A 153 -4.74 -0.04 22.22
N ARG A 154 -5.64 0.72 21.60
CA ARG A 154 -5.55 2.15 21.36
C ARG A 154 -6.79 2.82 21.94
N ARG A 155 -6.58 3.77 22.84
CA ARG A 155 -7.65 4.66 23.33
C ARG A 155 -7.55 6.00 22.63
N GLU A 156 -8.65 6.46 22.04
CA GLU A 156 -8.67 7.74 21.35
C GLU A 156 -8.71 8.90 22.35
N ILE A 157 -7.84 9.88 22.12
CA ILE A 157 -7.83 11.19 22.74
C ILE A 157 -8.28 12.19 21.67
N THR A 158 -9.38 12.90 21.91
CA THR A 158 -9.83 14.02 21.06
C THR A 158 -9.47 15.35 21.72
N ILE A 159 -8.80 16.24 20.99
CA ILE A 159 -8.47 17.59 21.45
C ILE A 159 -9.45 18.56 20.82
N VAL A 160 -10.23 19.26 21.66
CA VAL A 160 -11.33 20.13 21.22
C VAL A 160 -11.11 21.55 21.72
N ALA A 161 -11.11 22.52 20.81
CA ALA A 161 -11.18 23.94 21.17
C ALA A 161 -12.63 24.41 21.25
N ILE A 162 -12.91 25.28 22.21
CA ILE A 162 -14.24 25.82 22.49
C ILE A 162 -14.15 27.34 22.48
N ALA A 163 -14.89 27.99 21.58
CA ALA A 163 -15.00 29.45 21.49
C ALA A 163 -15.79 30.03 22.68
N ARG A 164 -15.71 31.35 22.90
CA ARG A 164 -16.47 32.04 23.96
C ARG A 164 -18.00 31.95 23.81
N ASP A 165 -18.50 31.69 22.61
CA ASP A 165 -19.92 31.48 22.34
C ASP A 165 -20.33 29.99 22.38
N GLY A 166 -19.41 29.10 22.74
CA GLY A 166 -19.65 27.67 22.90
C GLY A 166 -19.49 26.83 21.63
N ARG A 167 -19.15 27.42 20.47
CA ARG A 167 -18.81 26.64 19.28
C ARG A 167 -17.58 25.78 19.54
N GLU A 168 -17.65 24.50 19.17
CA GLU A 168 -16.56 23.56 19.31
C GLU A 168 -15.88 23.28 17.96
N SER A 169 -14.59 22.94 18.00
CA SER A 169 -13.85 22.40 16.86
C SER A 169 -12.81 21.39 17.31
N VAL A 170 -12.77 20.25 16.64
CA VAL A 170 -11.74 19.23 16.87
C VAL A 170 -10.44 19.70 16.25
N LEU A 171 -9.44 19.98 17.08
CA LEU A 171 -8.10 20.36 16.62
C LEU A 171 -7.31 19.15 16.12
N GLY A 172 -7.60 17.98 16.68
CA GLY A 172 -6.99 16.72 16.25
C GLY A 172 -7.33 15.56 17.17
N ARG A 173 -6.86 14.38 16.79
CA ARG A 173 -7.00 13.13 17.55
C ARG A 173 -5.62 12.51 17.76
N LYS A 174 -5.45 11.83 18.88
CA LYS A 174 -4.26 11.05 19.23
C LYS A 174 -4.67 9.68 19.76
N SER A 175 -3.85 8.67 19.55
CA SER A 175 -4.02 7.36 20.17
C SER A 175 -3.13 7.24 21.40
N LEU A 176 -3.69 6.84 22.54
CA LEU A 176 -2.92 6.39 23.69
C LEU A 176 -2.84 4.87 23.69
N ILE A 177 -1.63 4.35 23.65
CA ILE A 177 -1.34 2.91 23.65
C ILE A 177 -0.86 2.51 25.04
N ASP A 178 -1.46 1.46 25.60
CA ASP A 178 -1.00 0.86 26.84
C ASP A 178 0.35 0.15 26.60
N PRO A 179 1.41 0.44 27.39
CA PRO A 179 2.65 -0.33 27.35
C PRO A 179 2.47 -1.85 27.42
N ALA A 180 1.45 -2.33 28.15
CA ALA A 180 1.16 -3.76 28.23
C ALA A 180 0.76 -4.37 26.88
N ALA A 181 0.19 -3.57 25.96
CA ALA A 181 -0.13 -4.03 24.61
C ALA A 181 1.12 -4.46 23.81
N LEU A 182 2.24 -3.77 24.03
CA LEU A 182 3.50 -4.04 23.31
C LEU A 182 4.19 -5.34 23.77
N THR A 183 3.79 -5.91 24.91
CA THR A 183 4.44 -7.09 25.51
C THR A 183 3.59 -8.35 25.50
N ARG A 184 2.34 -8.31 25.01
CA ARG A 184 1.42 -9.47 25.04
C ARG A 184 1.95 -10.70 24.34
N TRP A 185 2.72 -10.49 23.27
CA TRP A 185 3.28 -11.55 22.44
C TRP A 185 4.55 -12.16 23.05
N SER A 186 5.10 -11.59 24.12
CA SER A 186 6.37 -12.03 24.72
C SER A 186 6.35 -13.49 25.20
N GLY A 187 5.20 -13.99 25.66
CA GLY A 187 5.04 -15.37 26.10
C GLY A 187 5.03 -16.41 24.97
N ILE A 188 4.81 -16.00 23.72
CA ILE A 188 4.85 -16.88 22.54
C ILE A 188 6.02 -16.54 21.60
N ALA A 189 6.75 -15.46 21.88
CA ALA A 189 7.94 -15.07 21.14
C ALA A 189 9.01 -16.15 21.29
N THR A 190 9.56 -16.61 20.18
CA THR A 190 10.69 -17.55 20.20
C THR A 190 11.99 -16.76 20.31
N PRO A 191 12.80 -16.94 21.37
CA PRO A 191 14.10 -16.29 21.49
C PRO A 191 14.99 -16.63 20.29
N GLY A 192 15.59 -15.62 19.66
CA GLY A 192 16.46 -15.80 18.50
C GLY A 192 15.72 -16.12 17.18
N GLY A 193 14.39 -16.01 17.15
CA GLY A 193 13.61 -16.11 15.91
C GLY A 193 13.92 -14.95 14.94
N VAL A 194 13.59 -15.15 13.66
CA VAL A 194 13.67 -14.08 12.65
C VAL A 194 12.59 -13.03 12.97
N PRO A 195 12.93 -11.74 13.11
CA PRO A 195 11.93 -10.70 13.35
C PRO A 195 10.92 -10.63 12.21
N PHE A 196 9.67 -10.36 12.55
CA PHE A 196 8.69 -9.87 11.59
C PHE A 196 9.05 -8.44 11.20
N TYR A 197 9.14 -8.14 9.90
CA TYR A 197 9.42 -6.79 9.42
C TYR A 197 8.16 -6.16 8.84
N LEU A 198 7.81 -4.96 9.31
CA LEU A 198 6.93 -4.07 8.58
C LEU A 198 7.76 -3.34 7.51
N LEU A 199 7.41 -3.57 6.24
CA LEU A 199 8.14 -3.06 5.08
C LEU A 199 7.19 -2.32 4.15
N PRO A 200 6.87 -1.04 4.40
CA PRO A 200 6.14 -0.23 3.45
C PRO A 200 6.85 -0.24 2.09
N ALA A 201 6.07 -0.40 1.01
CA ALA A 201 6.58 -0.28 -0.34
C ALA A 201 6.73 1.21 -0.66
N LEU A 202 7.95 1.62 -0.97
CA LEU A 202 8.33 3.01 -1.25
C LEU A 202 9.00 3.09 -2.61
N SER A 203 8.99 4.29 -3.18
CA SER A 203 9.92 4.74 -4.21
C SER A 203 10.37 6.17 -3.87
N GLY A 204 11.30 6.77 -4.62
CA GLY A 204 11.69 8.16 -4.42
C GLY A 204 12.53 8.41 -3.16
N ILE A 205 13.45 7.49 -2.86
CA ILE A 205 14.29 7.57 -1.66
C ILE A 205 15.17 8.82 -1.65
N ASP A 206 15.60 9.29 -2.82
CA ASP A 206 16.41 10.52 -2.98
C ASP A 206 15.62 11.81 -2.67
N ILE A 207 14.28 11.77 -2.79
CA ILE A 207 13.39 12.93 -2.55
C ILE A 207 12.69 12.88 -1.20
N GLY A 208 13.00 11.89 -0.37
CA GLY A 208 12.57 11.83 1.02
C GLY A 208 11.26 11.09 1.26
N ASP A 209 10.80 10.24 0.33
CA ASP A 209 9.57 9.46 0.50
C ASP A 209 9.65 8.40 1.62
N ALA A 210 10.86 8.12 2.11
CA ALA A 210 11.11 7.34 3.32
C ALA A 210 11.27 8.18 4.61
N ALA A 211 10.96 9.48 4.56
CA ALA A 211 11.10 10.37 5.70
C ALA A 211 10.32 9.84 6.91
N GLU A 212 10.95 9.96 8.08
CA GLU A 212 10.37 9.60 9.39
C GLU A 212 10.04 8.12 9.59
N LEU A 213 10.33 7.25 8.62
CA LEU A 213 10.17 5.80 8.80
C LEU A 213 11.03 5.27 9.96
N ASP A 214 12.20 5.88 10.18
CA ASP A 214 13.12 5.63 11.28
C ASP A 214 12.60 6.09 12.65
N THR A 215 11.61 7.00 12.70
CA THR A 215 11.13 7.61 13.95
C THR A 215 9.69 7.22 14.28
N ILE A 216 8.77 7.24 13.31
CA ILE A 216 7.33 6.98 13.51
C ILE A 216 7.10 5.58 14.09
N TYR A 217 7.89 4.60 13.67
CA TYR A 217 7.74 3.22 14.11
C TYR A 217 8.66 2.82 15.26
N ALA A 218 9.55 3.71 15.71
CA ALA A 218 10.51 3.42 16.78
C ALA A 218 9.86 2.84 18.06
N PRO A 219 8.67 3.31 18.51
CA PRO A 219 8.00 2.74 19.69
C PRO A 219 7.53 1.28 19.52
N TYR A 220 7.44 0.76 18.29
CA TYR A 220 6.98 -0.60 18.00
C TYR A 220 8.12 -1.60 17.78
N LEU A 221 9.38 -1.13 17.83
CA LEU A 221 10.54 -1.99 17.64
C LEU A 221 10.73 -2.92 18.84
N SER A 222 11.01 -4.18 18.57
CA SER A 222 11.26 -5.21 19.59
C SER A 222 12.20 -6.29 19.06
N ALA A 223 12.53 -7.27 19.90
CA ALA A 223 13.31 -8.43 19.47
C ALA A 223 12.61 -9.27 18.38
N THR A 224 11.27 -9.16 18.25
CA THR A 224 10.47 -9.93 17.29
C THR A 224 9.87 -9.07 16.17
N THR A 225 10.01 -7.74 16.25
CA THR A 225 9.39 -6.80 15.29
C THR A 225 10.41 -5.75 14.89
N GLY A 226 10.71 -5.69 13.59
CA GLY A 226 11.50 -4.64 12.98
C GLY A 226 10.66 -3.77 12.04
N VAL A 227 11.14 -2.55 11.78
CA VAL A 227 10.66 -1.72 10.68
C VAL A 227 11.78 -1.61 9.65
N GLY A 228 11.40 -1.55 8.39
CA GLY A 228 12.29 -1.32 7.27
C GLY A 228 11.48 -0.83 6.08
N PHE A 229 12.00 -1.01 4.89
CA PHE A 229 11.29 -0.59 3.67
C PHE A 229 11.52 -1.57 2.53
N ARG A 230 10.59 -1.55 1.58
CA ARG A 230 10.67 -2.28 0.32
C ARG A 230 10.78 -1.29 -0.83
N VAL A 231 11.73 -1.48 -1.73
CA VAL A 231 11.89 -0.62 -2.93
C VAL A 231 12.02 -1.48 -4.19
N PRO A 232 11.31 -1.16 -5.28
CA PRO A 232 11.56 -1.78 -6.59
C PRO A 232 12.82 -1.23 -7.24
N ILE A 233 13.65 -2.12 -7.78
CA ILE A 233 14.80 -1.79 -8.63
C ILE A 233 14.59 -2.46 -9.98
N LEU A 234 14.41 -1.62 -10.99
CA LEU A 234 13.97 -2.03 -12.32
C LEU A 234 15.19 -2.36 -13.19
N TYR A 235 15.69 -3.60 -13.09
CA TYR A 235 17.04 -3.94 -13.57
C TYR A 235 17.18 -4.02 -15.10
N LEU A 236 16.06 -4.03 -15.83
CA LEU A 236 16.03 -3.90 -17.29
C LEU A 236 15.90 -2.43 -17.74
N ARG A 237 15.27 -1.58 -16.92
CA ARG A 237 15.09 -0.15 -17.21
C ARG A 237 16.31 0.70 -16.84
N THR A 238 16.86 0.45 -15.66
CA THR A 238 17.97 1.23 -15.09
C THR A 238 19.32 0.72 -15.60
N THR A 239 19.64 1.05 -16.85
CA THR A 239 20.87 0.59 -17.51
C THR A 239 21.81 1.71 -17.92
N LYS A 240 23.05 1.33 -18.27
CA LYS A 240 24.07 2.23 -18.83
C LYS A 240 23.83 2.57 -20.32
N GLY A 241 22.70 2.13 -20.88
CA GLY A 241 22.26 2.39 -22.24
C GLY A 241 23.01 1.61 -23.33
N ALA A 242 22.64 1.87 -24.58
CA ALA A 242 23.09 1.12 -25.76
C ALA A 242 24.62 1.07 -25.92
N ALA A 243 25.31 2.18 -25.65
CA ALA A 243 26.76 2.29 -25.75
C ALA A 243 27.51 1.34 -24.79
N ASN A 244 26.83 0.86 -23.74
CA ASN A 244 27.37 -0.02 -22.72
C ASN A 244 26.61 -1.35 -22.66
N ASP A 245 26.09 -1.80 -23.81
CA ASP A 245 25.36 -3.06 -23.96
C ASP A 245 24.21 -3.18 -22.94
N TYR A 246 23.58 -2.08 -22.54
CA TYR A 246 22.49 -2.05 -21.56
C TYR A 246 22.81 -2.74 -20.21
N ALA A 247 24.08 -2.75 -19.79
CA ALA A 247 24.45 -3.30 -18.50
C ALA A 247 23.69 -2.59 -17.36
N PHE A 248 23.26 -3.33 -16.34
CA PHE A 248 22.57 -2.76 -15.17
C PHE A 248 23.44 -1.67 -14.53
N ASP A 249 22.79 -0.55 -14.20
CA ASP A 249 23.43 0.61 -13.61
C ASP A 249 22.99 0.77 -12.15
N PRO A 250 23.80 0.32 -11.16
CA PRO A 250 23.44 0.50 -9.76
C PRO A 250 23.42 1.98 -9.35
N ASP A 251 24.13 2.83 -10.09
CA ASP A 251 24.31 4.26 -9.84
C ASP A 251 23.37 5.12 -10.72
N TRP A 252 22.25 4.54 -11.17
CA TRP A 252 21.27 5.20 -12.02
C TRP A 252 20.94 6.62 -11.56
N ASP A 253 20.91 7.56 -12.51
CA ASP A 253 20.48 8.94 -12.23
C ASP A 253 18.95 9.04 -12.27
N ALA A 254 18.32 9.00 -11.09
CA ALA A 254 16.87 9.11 -10.92
C ALA A 254 16.29 10.47 -11.39
N ARG A 255 17.14 11.47 -11.70
CA ARG A 255 16.71 12.74 -12.29
C ARG A 255 16.47 12.64 -13.79
N ARG A 256 16.81 11.51 -14.43
CA ARG A 256 16.47 11.26 -15.84
C ARG A 256 14.96 11.19 -16.00
N LYS A 257 14.45 11.99 -16.93
CA LYS A 257 13.02 12.16 -17.17
C LYS A 257 12.63 11.83 -18.60
N CYS A 258 11.35 11.53 -18.74
CA CYS A 258 10.64 11.48 -19.99
C CYS A 258 9.40 12.34 -19.87
N GLY A 259 9.38 13.45 -20.63
CA GLY A 259 8.50 14.57 -20.31
C GLY A 259 8.75 15.05 -18.88
N ASP A 260 7.69 15.13 -18.09
CA ASP A 260 7.77 15.58 -16.69
C ASP A 260 8.03 14.45 -15.68
N ARG A 261 7.88 13.18 -16.09
CA ARG A 261 7.99 12.00 -15.23
C ARG A 261 9.43 11.47 -15.17
N ARG A 262 9.83 10.94 -14.01
CA ARG A 262 11.09 10.19 -13.88
C ARG A 262 10.97 8.87 -14.64
N ILE A 263 12.07 8.46 -15.29
CA ILE A 263 12.12 7.15 -15.97
C ILE A 263 12.09 6.02 -14.92
N SER A 264 12.83 6.20 -13.82
CA SER A 264 12.80 5.34 -12.64
C SER A 264 13.08 6.19 -11.41
N ASP A 265 12.40 5.89 -10.31
CA ASP A 265 12.42 6.72 -9.11
C ASP A 265 13.68 6.56 -8.27
N ASP A 266 14.37 5.41 -8.38
CA ASP A 266 15.44 5.03 -7.46
C ASP A 266 16.64 4.40 -8.17
N SER A 267 17.80 4.50 -7.50
CA SER A 267 19.00 3.73 -7.84
C SER A 267 19.33 2.77 -6.70
N LEU A 268 19.92 1.63 -7.05
CA LEU A 268 20.28 0.63 -6.05
C LEU A 268 21.31 1.18 -5.06
N THR A 269 22.27 1.98 -5.52
CA THR A 269 23.29 2.59 -4.65
C THR A 269 22.66 3.55 -3.64
N THR A 270 21.73 4.42 -4.07
CA THR A 270 21.05 5.36 -3.17
C THR A 270 20.19 4.63 -2.14
N VAL A 271 19.44 3.61 -2.56
CA VAL A 271 18.62 2.77 -1.67
C VAL A 271 19.47 2.10 -0.58
N LEU A 272 20.59 1.48 -0.96
CA LEU A 272 21.47 0.80 -0.01
C LEU A 272 22.21 1.79 0.92
N ALA A 273 22.56 2.97 0.41
CA ALA A 273 23.12 4.04 1.23
C ALA A 273 22.12 4.52 2.28
N HIS A 274 20.87 4.77 1.87
CA HIS A 274 19.79 5.17 2.78
C HIS A 274 19.55 4.12 3.87
N ALA A 275 19.47 2.84 3.50
CA ALA A 275 19.33 1.73 4.45
C ALA A 275 20.43 1.75 5.53
N ARG A 276 21.69 1.98 5.13
CA ARG A 276 22.83 2.10 6.05
C ARG A 276 22.74 3.34 6.92
N ASP A 277 22.52 4.50 6.30
CA ASP A 277 22.62 5.79 6.99
C ASP A 277 21.47 5.97 7.99
N LYS A 278 20.29 5.42 7.68
CA LYS A 278 19.11 5.39 8.56
C LYS A 278 19.00 4.15 9.43
N LYS A 279 19.89 3.16 9.26
CA LYS A 279 19.83 1.86 9.92
C LYS A 279 18.47 1.17 9.73
N LEU A 280 17.90 1.33 8.55
CA LEU A 280 16.63 0.74 8.16
C LEU A 280 16.88 -0.50 7.30
N PRO A 281 16.47 -1.70 7.76
CA PRO A 281 16.47 -2.90 6.94
C PRO A 281 15.71 -2.73 5.62
N VAL A 282 16.24 -3.30 4.55
CA VAL A 282 15.67 -3.17 3.21
C VAL A 282 15.36 -4.53 2.59
N LEU A 283 14.19 -4.62 1.96
CA LEU A 283 13.84 -5.66 0.99
C LEU A 283 13.87 -5.05 -0.41
N VAL A 284 14.71 -5.57 -1.29
CA VAL A 284 14.78 -5.06 -2.66
C VAL A 284 13.94 -5.95 -3.57
N THR A 285 13.00 -5.35 -4.30
CA THR A 285 12.30 -6.04 -5.38
C THR A 285 13.05 -5.83 -6.68
N LEU A 286 13.79 -6.84 -7.13
CA LEU A 286 14.42 -6.81 -8.45
C LEU A 286 13.37 -7.16 -9.50
N ASN A 287 12.87 -6.15 -10.21
CA ASN A 287 11.78 -6.30 -11.16
C ASN A 287 12.31 -6.19 -12.60
N GLY A 288 12.00 -7.20 -13.42
CA GLY A 288 12.20 -7.21 -14.87
C GLY A 288 11.00 -7.83 -15.60
N GLY A 289 9.84 -7.83 -14.94
CA GLY A 289 8.56 -8.24 -15.49
C GLY A 289 7.83 -7.06 -16.13
N VAL A 290 6.56 -7.26 -16.45
CA VAL A 290 5.74 -6.25 -17.16
C VAL A 290 5.64 -4.92 -16.41
N TRP A 291 5.69 -4.94 -15.07
CA TRP A 291 5.68 -3.72 -14.25
C TRP A 291 7.00 -2.95 -14.25
N ALA A 292 8.07 -3.53 -14.81
CA ALA A 292 9.37 -2.89 -14.97
C ALA A 292 9.48 -2.07 -16.26
N ASP A 293 8.42 -1.98 -17.05
CA ASP A 293 8.38 -1.26 -18.33
C ASP A 293 8.08 0.25 -18.19
N ALA A 294 8.83 1.08 -18.92
CA ALA A 294 8.85 2.53 -18.73
C ALA A 294 7.49 3.20 -19.01
N TYR A 295 7.28 4.37 -18.39
CA TYR A 295 6.09 5.19 -18.65
C TYR A 295 6.05 5.79 -20.07
N CYS A 296 7.11 5.60 -20.84
CA CYS A 296 7.27 6.07 -22.20
C CYS A 296 8.46 5.35 -22.85
N GLU A 297 8.55 5.43 -24.18
CA GLU A 297 9.64 4.82 -24.94
C GLU A 297 10.97 5.58 -24.72
N VAL A 298 11.90 4.95 -24.02
CA VAL A 298 13.27 5.41 -23.78
C VAL A 298 14.29 4.29 -24.06
N PRO A 299 14.33 3.71 -25.30
CA PRO A 299 15.18 2.57 -25.69
C PRO A 299 16.69 2.85 -25.64
N GLN A 300 17.05 4.10 -25.39
CA GLN A 300 18.37 4.65 -25.14
C GLN A 300 18.92 4.18 -23.78
N TRP A 301 18.03 3.90 -22.81
CA TRP A 301 18.37 3.40 -21.47
C TRP A 301 17.61 2.13 -21.10
N ASP A 302 16.33 2.03 -21.43
CA ASP A 302 15.54 0.86 -21.11
C ASP A 302 15.77 -0.24 -22.16
N VAL A 303 16.27 -1.39 -21.72
CA VAL A 303 16.45 -2.53 -22.62
C VAL A 303 15.13 -3.22 -22.92
N ASN A 304 14.11 -3.04 -22.07
CA ASN A 304 12.76 -3.54 -22.33
C ASN A 304 12.21 -2.91 -23.61
N ASP A 305 12.13 -1.57 -23.67
CA ASP A 305 11.75 -0.81 -24.87
C ASP A 305 12.55 -1.24 -26.11
N ARG A 306 13.87 -1.42 -25.96
CA ARG A 306 14.73 -1.82 -27.08
C ARG A 306 14.39 -3.21 -27.60
N LEU A 307 14.15 -4.17 -26.71
CA LEU A 307 13.81 -5.54 -27.08
C LEU A 307 12.42 -5.61 -27.70
N GLU A 308 11.48 -4.81 -27.17
CA GLU A 308 10.09 -4.78 -27.62
C GLU A 308 9.93 -4.23 -29.04
N GLN A 309 10.88 -3.44 -29.56
CA GLN A 309 10.91 -3.02 -30.97
C GLN A 309 10.91 -4.20 -31.96
N ASP A 310 11.38 -5.37 -31.55
CA ASP A 310 11.30 -6.60 -32.33
C ASP A 310 10.13 -7.48 -31.81
N PRO A 311 9.05 -7.67 -32.61
CA PRO A 311 7.93 -8.53 -32.24
C PRO A 311 8.33 -9.96 -31.87
N SER A 312 9.46 -10.48 -32.37
CA SER A 312 9.94 -11.82 -32.01
C SER A 312 10.33 -11.95 -30.53
N ASN A 313 10.63 -10.83 -29.87
CA ASN A 313 10.93 -10.76 -28.44
C ASN A 313 9.69 -10.51 -27.56
N CYS A 314 8.50 -10.39 -28.15
CA CYS A 314 7.26 -10.05 -27.44
C CYS A 314 6.31 -11.24 -27.31
N GLN A 315 5.36 -11.15 -26.38
CA GLN A 315 4.29 -12.15 -26.23
C GLN A 315 3.28 -12.04 -27.38
N TRP A 316 2.92 -13.17 -27.98
CA TRP A 316 1.92 -13.24 -29.05
C TRP A 316 0.61 -13.80 -28.51
N ASN A 317 -0.51 -13.22 -28.92
CA ASN A 317 -1.83 -13.71 -28.57
C ASN A 317 -2.22 -14.92 -29.46
N GLN A 318 -3.34 -15.58 -29.15
CA GLN A 318 -3.85 -16.72 -29.90
C GLN A 318 -4.22 -16.43 -31.37
N ASN A 319 -4.29 -15.15 -31.77
CA ASN A 319 -4.58 -14.72 -33.13
C ASN A 319 -3.30 -14.42 -33.94
N ASN A 320 -2.12 -14.74 -33.38
CA ASN A 320 -0.82 -14.45 -33.98
C ASN A 320 -0.56 -12.94 -34.12
N GLU A 321 -0.89 -12.18 -33.08
CA GLU A 321 -0.68 -10.74 -33.00
C GLU A 321 0.12 -10.39 -31.74
N VAL A 322 0.94 -9.34 -31.83
CA VAL A 322 1.56 -8.70 -30.66
C VAL A 322 0.81 -7.40 -30.40
N MET A 323 0.41 -7.19 -29.14
CA MET A 323 -0.30 -5.97 -28.74
C MET A 323 0.61 -4.74 -28.89
N ALA A 324 -0.01 -3.61 -29.20
CA ALA A 324 0.66 -2.32 -29.19
C ALA A 324 0.78 -1.79 -27.76
N ASP A 325 1.88 -1.08 -27.49
CA ASP A 325 2.21 -0.44 -26.22
C ASP A 325 1.07 0.40 -25.65
N THR A 326 0.41 1.16 -26.52
CA THR A 326 -0.64 2.12 -26.16
C THR A 326 -2.03 1.49 -26.00
N TYR A 327 -2.17 0.18 -26.10
CA TYR A 327 -3.51 -0.44 -26.15
C TYR A 327 -4.35 -0.20 -24.89
N LEU A 328 -3.71 0.04 -23.74
CA LEU A 328 -4.38 0.25 -22.43
C LEU A 328 -4.24 1.68 -21.89
N THR A 329 -3.72 2.61 -22.68
CA THR A 329 -3.49 4.00 -22.22
C THR A 329 -4.78 4.78 -22.06
N ASP A 330 -5.86 4.40 -22.75
CA ASP A 330 -7.14 5.15 -22.77
C ASP A 330 -8.20 4.61 -21.78
N LEU A 331 -7.83 3.71 -20.86
CA LEU A 331 -8.78 3.13 -19.91
C LEU A 331 -9.13 4.10 -18.76
N PRO A 332 -10.40 4.22 -18.34
CA PRO A 332 -10.79 5.06 -17.20
C PRO A 332 -10.05 4.67 -15.91
N GLY A 333 -9.38 5.64 -15.29
CA GLY A 333 -8.57 5.41 -14.07
C GLY A 333 -7.16 4.88 -14.33
N SER A 334 -6.83 4.58 -15.59
CA SER A 334 -5.45 4.51 -16.06
C SER A 334 -4.92 5.95 -16.05
N GLN A 335 -3.80 6.21 -15.37
CA GLN A 335 -2.96 7.35 -15.76
C GLN A 335 -2.45 7.08 -17.20
N ASP A 336 -1.78 8.01 -17.89
CA ASP A 336 -0.99 7.62 -19.09
C ASP A 336 -0.12 6.43 -18.69
N ALA A 337 -0.54 5.22 -19.05
CA ALA A 337 -0.07 4.00 -18.43
C ALA A 337 1.36 3.75 -18.90
N PRO A 338 2.17 3.00 -18.14
CA PRO A 338 3.32 2.37 -18.76
C PRO A 338 2.86 1.54 -19.96
N LEU A 339 3.77 1.28 -20.91
CA LEU A 339 3.52 0.62 -22.20
C LEU A 339 3.21 -0.90 -22.05
N LEU A 340 2.54 -1.24 -20.95
CA LEU A 340 2.28 -2.53 -20.33
C LEU A 340 1.53 -3.54 -21.20
N ALA A 341 0.85 -3.07 -22.25
CA ALA A 341 0.09 -3.96 -23.12
C ALA A 341 1.01 -4.82 -23.99
N ARG A 342 2.17 -4.28 -24.37
CA ARG A 342 3.26 -5.05 -24.97
C ARG A 342 4.14 -5.59 -23.86
N SER A 343 4.62 -6.80 -24.02
CA SER A 343 5.41 -7.46 -22.98
C SER A 343 6.38 -8.44 -23.60
N LEU A 344 7.58 -8.53 -23.03
CA LEU A 344 8.56 -9.52 -23.46
C LEU A 344 8.05 -10.96 -23.30
N THR A 345 8.41 -11.78 -24.29
CA THR A 345 8.09 -13.21 -24.36
C THR A 345 8.78 -14.02 -23.27
N PHE A 346 8.14 -15.13 -22.87
CA PHE A 346 8.79 -16.18 -22.07
C PHE A 346 9.36 -17.31 -22.93
N ASN A 347 9.31 -17.18 -24.25
CA ASN A 347 9.91 -18.13 -25.17
C ASN A 347 11.38 -18.37 -24.81
N VAL A 348 11.71 -19.64 -24.54
CA VAL A 348 13.06 -20.04 -24.15
C VAL A 348 14.10 -19.79 -25.25
N TYR A 349 13.67 -19.62 -26.50
CA TYR A 349 14.49 -19.33 -27.66
C TYR A 349 14.70 -17.83 -27.92
N ALA A 350 14.01 -16.94 -27.20
CA ALA A 350 14.27 -15.49 -27.22
C ALA A 350 15.61 -15.18 -26.51
N SER A 351 16.70 -15.46 -27.22
CA SER A 351 18.05 -15.52 -26.66
C SER A 351 18.52 -14.18 -26.07
N ASP A 352 18.18 -13.07 -26.72
CA ASP A 352 18.52 -11.73 -26.25
C ASP A 352 17.74 -11.34 -24.99
N VAL A 353 16.41 -11.58 -24.96
CA VAL A 353 15.58 -11.37 -23.76
C VAL A 353 16.18 -12.11 -22.55
N ARG A 354 16.48 -13.40 -22.73
CA ARG A 354 17.06 -14.22 -21.66
C ARG A 354 18.46 -13.77 -21.28
N ARG A 355 19.28 -13.37 -22.25
CA ARG A 355 20.65 -12.86 -22.01
C ARG A 355 20.60 -11.61 -21.15
N TYR A 356 19.80 -10.61 -21.52
CA TYR A 356 19.68 -9.35 -20.78
C TYR A 356 19.10 -9.56 -19.40
N LYS A 357 17.98 -10.29 -19.28
CA LYS A 357 17.38 -10.63 -17.97
C LYS A 357 18.38 -11.31 -17.04
N LYS A 358 19.01 -12.40 -17.51
CA LYS A 358 20.00 -13.14 -16.72
C LYS A 358 21.17 -12.26 -16.31
N ARG A 359 21.77 -11.53 -17.25
CA ARG A 359 22.97 -10.73 -16.99
C ARG A 359 22.68 -9.61 -15.99
N ASN A 360 21.63 -8.83 -16.22
CA ASN A 360 21.31 -7.66 -15.39
C ASN A 360 20.84 -8.09 -14.00
N LEU A 361 20.01 -9.13 -13.90
CA LEU A 361 19.62 -9.72 -12.62
C LEU A 361 20.85 -10.18 -11.81
N GLN A 362 21.80 -10.85 -12.47
CA GLN A 362 23.05 -11.26 -11.82
C GLN A 362 23.94 -10.07 -11.42
N GLN A 363 23.95 -8.98 -12.19
CA GLN A 363 24.69 -7.77 -11.85
C GLN A 363 24.11 -7.10 -10.59
N ALA A 364 22.80 -6.88 -10.55
CA ALA A 364 22.10 -6.36 -9.37
C ALA A 364 22.26 -7.30 -8.16
N GLY A 365 22.07 -8.60 -8.37
CA GLY A 365 22.23 -9.63 -7.33
C GLY A 365 23.63 -9.68 -6.73
N ARG A 366 24.70 -9.45 -7.51
CA ARG A 366 26.07 -9.35 -6.98
C ARG A 366 26.26 -8.17 -6.03
N VAL A 367 25.64 -7.02 -6.34
CA VAL A 367 25.66 -5.84 -5.46
C VAL A 367 24.93 -6.16 -4.15
N LEU A 368 23.72 -6.69 -4.24
CA LEU A 368 22.91 -7.07 -3.08
C LEU A 368 23.56 -8.15 -2.22
N ALA A 369 24.18 -9.17 -2.83
CA ALA A 369 24.90 -10.20 -2.10
C ALA A 369 26.12 -9.66 -1.34
N ARG A 370 26.81 -8.63 -1.88
CA ARG A 370 27.87 -7.94 -1.14
C ARG A 370 27.30 -7.15 0.04
N PHE A 371 26.20 -6.42 -0.17
CA PHE A 371 25.53 -5.67 0.88
C PHE A 371 25.03 -6.60 2.00
N ALA A 372 24.37 -7.70 1.67
CA ALA A 372 23.88 -8.69 2.62
C ALA A 372 25.00 -9.30 3.48
N ARG A 373 26.18 -9.54 2.89
CA ARG A 373 27.35 -10.03 3.65
C ARG A 373 27.95 -8.95 4.56
N ALA A 374 27.99 -7.70 4.12
CA ALA A 374 28.57 -6.60 4.88
C ALA A 374 27.62 -6.08 5.98
N HIS A 375 26.31 -6.14 5.75
CA HIS A 375 25.27 -5.57 6.61
C HIS A 375 24.10 -6.55 6.79
N PRO A 376 24.32 -7.74 7.39
CA PRO A 376 23.29 -8.78 7.49
C PRO A 376 22.04 -8.35 8.27
N HIS A 377 22.18 -7.38 9.20
CA HIS A 377 21.06 -6.83 9.97
C HIS A 377 20.23 -5.78 9.20
N LEU A 378 20.72 -5.29 8.06
CA LEU A 378 20.00 -4.33 7.21
C LEU A 378 19.44 -4.98 5.95
N PHE A 379 19.65 -6.27 5.75
CA PHE A 379 19.20 -6.96 4.55
C PHE A 379 18.08 -7.92 4.91
N VAL A 380 16.85 -7.55 4.57
CA VAL A 380 15.69 -8.42 4.80
C VAL A 380 15.61 -9.48 3.71
N GLY A 381 15.88 -9.09 2.45
CA GLY A 381 15.92 -10.05 1.36
C GLY A 381 15.79 -9.43 -0.03
N VAL A 382 15.62 -10.32 -1.01
CA VAL A 382 15.28 -9.98 -2.38
C VAL A 382 13.97 -10.67 -2.74
N ASN A 383 13.05 -9.88 -3.28
CA ASN A 383 11.91 -10.40 -4.02
C ASN A 383 12.21 -10.21 -5.52
N LEU A 384 11.87 -11.18 -6.37
CA LEU A 384 12.01 -11.00 -7.82
C LEU A 384 10.74 -10.43 -8.46
N ASP A 385 9.69 -10.22 -7.66
CA ASP A 385 8.32 -10.05 -8.15
C ASP A 385 7.92 -11.23 -9.06
N PRO A 386 6.65 -11.34 -9.47
CA PRO A 386 6.30 -12.20 -10.58
C PRO A 386 6.86 -11.61 -11.89
N ASP A 387 8.16 -11.79 -12.11
CA ASP A 387 8.83 -11.71 -13.43
C ASP A 387 8.21 -12.68 -14.48
N THR A 388 7.13 -13.38 -14.12
CA THR A 388 6.47 -14.48 -14.83
C THR A 388 5.01 -14.18 -15.18
N TYR A 389 4.63 -12.92 -15.41
CA TYR A 389 3.30 -12.61 -15.93
C TYR A 389 3.18 -12.92 -17.42
N LEU A 390 2.35 -13.92 -17.75
CA LEU A 390 1.68 -13.95 -19.05
C LEU A 390 0.71 -12.77 -19.06
N ASN A 391 0.68 -12.02 -20.16
CA ASN A 391 0.05 -10.70 -20.24
C ASN A 391 -1.27 -10.63 -19.44
N PRO A 392 -1.24 -10.01 -18.23
CA PRO A 392 -2.32 -10.17 -17.27
C PRO A 392 -3.50 -9.24 -17.58
N PHE A 393 -3.28 -8.23 -18.41
CA PHE A 393 -4.27 -7.20 -18.72
C PHE A 393 -5.38 -7.69 -19.65
N PHE A 394 -5.17 -8.82 -20.31
CA PHE A 394 -6.15 -9.48 -21.17
C PHE A 394 -6.64 -10.80 -20.60
N ALA A 395 -6.48 -11.00 -19.28
CA ALA A 395 -6.98 -12.18 -18.58
C ALA A 395 -8.45 -12.45 -18.96
N GLU A 396 -8.76 -13.72 -19.23
CA GLU A 396 -10.08 -14.21 -19.64
C GLU A 396 -10.57 -13.74 -21.04
N ARG A 397 -9.81 -12.90 -21.76
CA ARG A 397 -10.16 -12.41 -23.11
C ARG A 397 -9.21 -12.91 -24.20
N GLN A 398 -7.93 -13.09 -23.87
CA GLN A 398 -6.91 -13.56 -24.78
C GLN A 398 -6.00 -14.58 -24.08
N TRP A 399 -5.32 -15.38 -24.87
CA TRP A 399 -4.37 -16.39 -24.44
C TRP A 399 -2.99 -16.05 -24.99
N TYR A 400 -1.98 -16.23 -24.16
CA TYR A 400 -0.57 -16.01 -24.43
C TYR A 400 0.21 -17.20 -23.87
N ASP A 401 1.41 -17.53 -24.31
CA ASP A 401 2.26 -16.86 -25.30
C ASP A 401 2.41 -17.77 -26.54
N TYR A 402 1.87 -17.34 -27.69
CA TYR A 402 1.87 -18.08 -28.96
C TYR A 402 3.02 -17.65 -29.89
N ASN A 403 4.15 -17.22 -29.31
CA ASN A 403 5.28 -16.72 -30.08
C ASN A 403 5.72 -17.75 -31.16
N PRO A 404 5.77 -17.37 -32.45
CA PRO A 404 6.00 -18.31 -33.55
C PRO A 404 7.45 -18.82 -33.64
N GLY A 405 8.38 -18.23 -32.90
CA GLY A 405 9.76 -18.70 -32.78
C GLY A 405 9.94 -19.84 -31.77
N THR A 406 8.89 -20.62 -31.49
CA THR A 406 8.87 -21.73 -30.52
C THR A 406 9.12 -23.10 -31.15
#